data_AF-A0A9D0U1P2-F1
#
_entry.id   AF-A0A9D0U1P2-F1
#
_cell.length_a   1.000
_cell.length_b   1.000
_cell.length_c   1.000
_cell.angle_alpha   90.00
_cell.angle_beta   90.00
_cell.angle_gamma   90.00
#
_symmetry.space_group_name_H-M   'P 1'
#
loop_
_entity.id
_entity.type
_entity.pdbx_description
1 polymer ?
#
loop_
_entity_poly.entity_id
_entity_poly.type
_entity_poly.pdbx_seq_one_letter_code
_entity_poly.pdbx_strand_id
1 'polypeptide(L)'
;MFGIANFWNVVSNLPFLFVGLWGLQWIVSANDSCCLTELRFIYILFFIGIALVALGSSYYHFSPSNSTLVWDRLPITIAFMALFAIILGEFVSVRFGQLILLPLLAYGIFAVMYWHYSETMGQGDLRWYIVVQLIPILSLPIILLLFNATFTLKNAYWLLLASYLLAKLLEYFDAETYNIVPLLSGHSLKHLVAAFGIYLLIRAYKKRCRCNRMQ
;
A
#
# COMPACT_ATOMS: atom_id res chain seq x y z
N MET A 1 17.99 7.10 22.39
CA MET A 1 18.45 7.31 20.99
C MET A 1 17.71 8.53 20.43
N PHE A 2 18.42 9.67 20.26
CA PHE A 2 17.97 10.93 19.64
C PHE A 2 16.75 11.69 20.21
N GLY A 3 16.16 11.29 21.34
CA GLY A 3 14.98 11.98 21.91
C GLY A 3 13.67 11.72 21.15
N ILE A 4 13.68 10.79 20.20
CA ILE A 4 12.52 10.37 19.43
C ILE A 4 11.89 9.16 20.12
N ALA A 5 10.64 9.28 20.56
CA ALA A 5 9.85 8.16 21.04
C ALA A 5 9.67 7.12 19.91
N ASN A 6 9.77 5.83 20.23
CA ASN A 6 9.65 4.73 19.26
C ASN A 6 10.58 4.87 18.02
N PHE A 7 11.82 5.32 18.23
CA PHE A 7 12.79 5.63 17.17
C PHE A 7 12.82 4.64 15.99
N TRP A 8 12.90 3.33 16.26
CA TRP A 8 12.95 2.31 15.20
C TRP A 8 11.65 2.22 14.39
N ASN A 9 10.49 2.47 15.00
CA ASN A 9 9.22 2.53 14.27
C ASN A 9 9.10 3.80 13.40
N VAL A 10 9.73 4.90 13.81
CA VAL A 10 9.79 6.13 12.99
C VAL A 10 10.74 5.93 11.80
N VAL A 11 11.98 5.49 12.05
CA VAL A 11 13.01 5.37 11.00
C VAL A 11 12.69 4.27 9.99
N SER A 12 12.06 3.17 10.42
CA SER A 12 11.67 2.07 9.53
C SER A 12 10.62 2.46 8.47
N ASN A 13 10.05 3.66 8.55
CA ASN A 13 9.15 4.21 7.53
C ASN A 13 9.88 4.92 6.37
N LEU A 14 11.16 5.29 6.52
CA LEU A 14 11.94 5.95 5.45
C LEU A 14 11.95 5.19 4.12
N PRO A 15 12.03 3.84 4.09
CA PRO A 15 11.93 3.09 2.84
C PRO A 15 10.65 3.35 2.06
N PHE A 16 9.50 3.59 2.70
CA PHE A 16 8.26 3.98 2.01
C PHE A 16 8.42 5.32 1.29
N LEU A 17 9.05 6.31 1.92
CA LEU A 17 9.30 7.60 1.29
C LEU A 17 10.17 7.43 0.05
N PHE A 18 11.24 6.64 0.16
CA PHE A 18 12.14 6.35 -0.95
C PHE A 18 11.41 5.71 -2.13
N VAL A 19 10.67 4.61 -1.90
CA VAL A 19 9.98 3.90 -3.00
C VAL A 19 8.81 4.71 -3.56
N GLY A 20 8.14 5.52 -2.73
CA GLY A 20 7.11 6.47 -3.17
C GLY A 20 7.67 7.51 -4.15
N LEU A 21 8.74 8.21 -3.76
CA LEU A 21 9.40 9.19 -4.63
C LEU A 21 9.98 8.56 -5.90
N TRP A 22 10.58 7.37 -5.78
CA TRP A 22 11.11 6.67 -6.95
C TRP A 22 10.01 6.29 -7.95
N GLY A 23 8.82 5.96 -7.45
CA GLY A 23 7.63 5.68 -8.24
C GLY A 23 7.12 6.89 -9.01
N LEU A 24 7.06 8.04 -8.34
CA LEU A 24 6.70 9.31 -8.99
C LEU A 24 7.70 9.67 -10.10
N GLN A 25 9.00 9.53 -9.85
CA GLN A 25 10.04 9.75 -10.86
C GLN A 25 9.89 8.79 -12.05
N TRP A 26 9.53 7.52 -11.79
CA TRP A 26 9.27 6.56 -12.86
C TRP A 26 8.09 6.97 -13.74
N ILE A 27 6.99 7.46 -13.17
CA ILE A 27 5.83 7.89 -13.95
C ILE A 27 6.17 9.03 -14.91
N VAL A 28 6.98 9.99 -14.47
CA VAL A 28 7.41 11.13 -15.32
C VAL A 28 8.20 10.66 -16.54
N SER A 29 8.98 9.59 -16.39
CA SER A 29 9.82 9.02 -17.46
C SER A 29 9.15 7.86 -18.23
N ALA A 30 7.97 7.41 -17.80
CA ALA A 30 7.29 6.28 -18.40
C ALA A 30 6.57 6.68 -19.70
N ASN A 31 6.75 5.88 -20.75
CA ASN A 31 6.04 5.97 -22.01
C ASN A 31 4.89 4.95 -22.09
N ASP A 32 4.10 5.00 -23.16
CA ASP A 32 2.91 4.15 -23.34
C ASP A 32 3.20 2.63 -23.40
N SER A 33 4.44 2.27 -23.73
CA SER A 33 4.92 0.89 -23.75
C SER A 33 5.06 0.30 -22.35
N CYS A 34 5.31 1.14 -21.36
CA CYS A 34 5.53 0.76 -19.97
C CYS A 34 4.50 1.36 -19.02
N CYS A 35 3.53 2.16 -19.45
CA CYS A 35 2.46 2.69 -18.61
C CYS A 35 1.22 2.95 -19.44
N LEU A 36 0.04 2.59 -18.91
CA LEU A 36 -1.23 2.98 -19.52
C LEU A 36 -1.49 4.44 -19.15
N THR A 37 -1.40 5.33 -20.14
CA THR A 37 -1.51 6.77 -19.92
C THR A 37 -2.84 7.17 -19.30
N GLU A 38 -3.91 6.42 -19.56
CA GLU A 38 -5.23 6.57 -18.96
C GLU A 38 -5.25 6.28 -17.46
N LEU A 39 -4.37 5.40 -16.97
CA LEU A 39 -4.23 5.07 -15.55
C LEU A 39 -3.15 5.89 -14.83
N ARG A 40 -2.44 6.76 -15.55
CA ARG A 40 -1.29 7.52 -15.04
C ARG A 40 -1.60 8.26 -13.74
N PHE A 41 -2.76 8.91 -13.68
CA PHE A 41 -3.21 9.61 -12.47
C PHE A 41 -3.36 8.67 -11.27
N ILE A 42 -3.84 7.44 -11.48
CA ILE A 42 -4.02 6.45 -10.41
C ILE A 42 -2.67 5.98 -9.88
N TYR A 43 -1.68 5.78 -10.77
CA TYR A 43 -0.30 5.51 -10.35
C TYR A 43 0.30 6.65 -9.53
N ILE A 44 0.10 7.90 -9.95
CA ILE A 44 0.57 9.07 -9.19
C ILE A 44 -0.04 9.05 -7.80
N LEU A 45 -1.36 8.85 -7.71
CA LEU A 45 -2.07 8.80 -6.43
C LEU A 45 -1.57 7.66 -5.53
N PHE A 46 -1.31 6.48 -6.09
CA PHE A 46 -0.72 5.36 -5.35
C PHE A 46 0.63 5.74 -4.74
N PHE A 47 1.57 6.25 -5.54
CA PHE A 47 2.91 6.56 -5.05
C PHE A 47 2.96 7.80 -4.14
N ILE A 48 2.08 8.79 -4.35
CA ILE A 48 1.86 9.87 -3.36
C ILE A 48 1.36 9.26 -2.05
N GLY A 49 0.38 8.36 -2.11
CA GLY A 49 -0.12 7.63 -0.94
C GLY A 49 1.02 6.94 -0.19
N ILE A 50 1.88 6.20 -0.88
CA ILE A 50 3.04 5.52 -0.28
C ILE A 50 4.03 6.51 0.35
N ALA A 51 4.35 7.63 -0.29
CA ALA A 51 5.20 8.66 0.30
C ALA A 51 4.55 9.28 1.56
N LEU A 52 3.24 9.49 1.54
CA LEU A 52 2.47 9.99 2.68
C LEU A 52 2.35 8.96 3.82
N VAL A 53 2.36 7.64 3.54
CA VAL A 53 2.44 6.60 4.58
C VAL A 53 3.69 6.81 5.43
N ALA A 54 4.83 7.12 4.81
CA ALA A 54 6.06 7.37 5.55
C ALA A 54 5.89 8.54 6.55
N LEU A 55 5.25 9.63 6.11
CA LEU A 55 5.02 10.80 6.95
C LEU A 55 3.97 10.56 8.04
N GLY A 56 2.83 9.98 7.66
CA GLY A 56 1.71 9.69 8.56
C GLY A 56 2.09 8.69 9.64
N SER A 57 2.72 7.59 9.24
CA SER A 57 3.17 6.55 10.17
C SER A 57 4.28 7.05 11.09
N SER A 58 5.24 7.82 10.56
CA SER A 58 6.27 8.46 11.38
C SER A 58 5.66 9.41 12.42
N TYR A 59 4.67 10.22 12.02
CA TYR A 59 3.99 11.15 12.92
C TYR A 59 3.23 10.41 14.03
N TYR A 60 2.52 9.34 13.69
CA TYR A 60 1.86 8.48 14.67
C TYR A 60 2.85 7.87 15.67
N HIS A 61 3.96 7.31 15.20
CA HIS A 61 4.95 6.70 16.09
C HIS A 61 5.71 7.69 16.96
N PHE A 62 5.92 8.90 16.45
CA PHE A 62 6.52 9.99 17.20
C PHE A 62 5.60 10.51 18.32
N SER A 63 4.30 10.65 18.05
CA SER A 63 3.31 11.09 19.03
C SER A 63 2.04 10.22 18.97
N PRO A 64 2.03 9.04 19.64
CA PRO A 64 0.94 8.08 19.52
C PRO A 64 -0.37 8.62 20.12
N SER A 65 -1.41 8.72 19.29
CA SER A 65 -2.77 9.06 19.68
C SER A 65 -3.77 8.62 18.61
N ASN A 66 -5.06 8.57 18.94
CA ASN A 66 -6.10 8.28 17.95
C ASN A 66 -6.16 9.34 16.84
N SER A 67 -5.86 10.61 17.16
CA SER A 67 -5.81 11.69 16.18
C SER A 67 -4.62 11.56 15.23
N THR A 68 -3.45 11.16 15.71
CA THR A 68 -2.28 10.93 14.85
C THR A 68 -2.41 9.63 14.05
N LEU A 69 -3.13 8.63 14.56
CA LEU A 69 -3.42 7.38 13.86
C LEU A 69 -4.33 7.57 12.63
N VAL A 70 -5.18 8.60 12.60
CA VAL A 70 -5.92 8.99 11.38
C VAL A 70 -4.94 9.29 10.24
N TRP A 71 -3.87 10.03 10.54
CA TRP A 71 -2.86 10.42 9.56
C TRP A 71 -1.98 9.26 9.09
N ASP A 72 -1.91 8.16 9.83
CA ASP A 72 -1.30 6.91 9.37
C ASP A 72 -2.26 6.12 8.47
N ARG A 73 -3.50 5.92 8.91
CA ARG A 73 -4.49 5.09 8.20
C ARG A 73 -4.98 5.69 6.89
N LEU A 74 -5.06 7.01 6.80
CA LEU A 74 -5.59 7.69 5.62
C LEU A 74 -4.67 7.51 4.39
N PRO A 75 -3.35 7.78 4.45
CA PRO A 75 -2.42 7.47 3.37
C PRO A 75 -2.39 5.98 2.98
N ILE A 76 -2.41 5.08 3.97
CA ILE A 76 -2.45 3.62 3.73
C ILE A 76 -3.68 3.28 2.88
N THR A 77 -4.83 3.84 3.25
CA THR A 77 -6.10 3.61 2.56
C THR A 77 -6.07 4.14 1.13
N ILE A 78 -5.58 5.36 0.92
CA ILE A 78 -5.45 5.94 -0.42
C ILE A 78 -4.54 5.06 -1.29
N ALA A 79 -3.40 4.62 -0.76
CA ALA A 79 -2.49 3.74 -1.48
C ALA A 79 -3.14 2.39 -1.82
N PHE A 80 -3.81 1.75 -0.87
CA PHE A 80 -4.51 0.47 -1.09
C PHE A 80 -5.59 0.58 -2.16
N MET A 81 -6.45 1.60 -2.07
CA MET A 81 -7.55 1.80 -3.03
C MET A 81 -7.04 2.17 -4.42
N ALA A 82 -6.01 3.02 -4.52
CA ALA A 82 -5.37 3.35 -5.78
C ALA A 82 -4.68 2.12 -6.42
N LEU A 83 -3.95 1.34 -5.63
CA LEU A 83 -3.32 0.10 -6.10
C LEU A 83 -4.36 -0.90 -6.61
N PHE A 84 -5.47 -1.06 -5.88
CA PHE A 84 -6.54 -1.96 -6.29
C PHE A 84 -7.19 -1.50 -7.60
N ALA A 85 -7.44 -0.20 -7.76
CA ALA A 85 -7.92 0.37 -9.02
C ALA A 85 -6.92 0.17 -10.18
N ILE A 86 -5.60 0.25 -9.93
CA ILE A 86 -4.56 -0.08 -10.93
C ILE A 86 -4.67 -1.54 -11.35
N ILE A 87 -4.74 -2.48 -10.40
CA ILE A 87 -4.85 -3.92 -10.67
C ILE A 87 -6.10 -4.20 -11.53
N LEU A 88 -7.25 -3.62 -11.16
CA LEU A 88 -8.49 -3.75 -11.96
C LEU A 88 -8.33 -3.13 -13.36
N GLY A 89 -7.65 -1.99 -13.46
CA GLY A 89 -7.33 -1.34 -14.73
C GLY A 89 -6.45 -2.18 -15.65
N GLU A 90 -5.42 -2.84 -15.10
CA GLU A 90 -4.44 -3.61 -15.85
C GLU A 90 -4.88 -5.02 -16.23
N PHE A 91 -5.75 -5.65 -15.43
CA PHE A 91 -6.17 -7.04 -15.61
C PHE A 91 -7.59 -7.17 -16.17
N VAL A 92 -8.49 -6.24 -15.85
CA VAL A 92 -9.90 -6.32 -16.24
C VAL A 92 -10.20 -5.33 -17.36
N SER A 93 -10.09 -4.03 -17.09
CA SER A 93 -10.35 -2.98 -18.07
C SER A 93 -9.90 -1.62 -17.56
N VAL A 94 -9.19 -0.86 -18.40
CA VAL A 94 -8.76 0.51 -18.13
C VAL A 94 -9.93 1.39 -17.70
N ARG A 95 -11.05 1.33 -18.43
CA ARG A 95 -12.25 2.10 -18.13
C ARG A 95 -12.81 1.75 -16.76
N PHE A 96 -12.82 0.47 -16.40
CA PHE A 96 -13.32 0.02 -15.10
C PHE A 96 -12.43 0.52 -13.96
N GLY A 97 -11.10 0.41 -14.10
CA GLY A 97 -10.14 0.93 -13.13
C GLY A 97 -10.29 2.45 -12.88
N GLN A 98 -10.55 3.23 -13.92
CA GLN A 98 -10.81 4.67 -13.79
C GLN A 98 -12.14 4.97 -13.06
N LEU A 99 -13.22 4.30 -13.47
CA LEU A 99 -14.55 4.53 -12.90
C LEU A 99 -14.62 4.13 -11.42
N ILE A 100 -13.97 3.03 -11.04
CA ILE A 100 -14.06 2.48 -9.68
C ILE A 100 -13.16 3.21 -8.69
N LEU A 101 -12.18 3.99 -9.15
CA LEU A 101 -11.24 4.71 -8.27
C LEU A 101 -11.97 5.62 -7.28
N LEU A 102 -12.86 6.48 -7.76
CA LEU A 102 -13.54 7.46 -6.90
C LEU A 102 -14.43 6.77 -5.84
N PRO A 103 -15.28 5.78 -6.19
CA PRO A 103 -15.98 4.96 -5.19
C PRO A 103 -15.05 4.30 -4.16
N LEU A 104 -13.92 3.71 -4.58
CA LEU A 104 -12.97 3.08 -3.66
C LEU A 104 -12.34 4.08 -2.70
N LEU A 105 -11.91 5.24 -3.18
CA LEU A 105 -11.35 6.30 -2.33
C LEU A 105 -12.40 6.84 -1.36
N ALA A 106 -13.62 7.09 -1.83
CA ALA A 106 -14.72 7.55 -0.98
C ALA A 106 -15.02 6.56 0.13
N TYR A 107 -15.11 5.26 -0.20
CA TYR A 107 -15.29 4.19 0.78
C TYR A 107 -14.14 4.13 1.79
N GLY A 108 -12.90 4.20 1.31
CA GLY A 108 -11.72 4.16 2.16
C GLY A 108 -11.65 5.34 3.14
N ILE A 109 -11.88 6.56 2.66
CA ILE A 109 -11.91 7.77 3.50
C ILE A 109 -13.05 7.65 4.51
N PHE A 110 -14.24 7.25 4.06
CA PHE A 110 -15.38 7.01 4.95
C PHE A 110 -15.03 6.00 6.06
N ALA A 111 -14.37 4.90 5.73
CA ALA A 111 -13.99 3.89 6.71
C ALA A 111 -13.06 4.43 7.80
N VAL A 112 -12.09 5.27 7.45
CA VAL A 112 -11.18 5.92 8.42
C VAL A 112 -11.94 6.94 9.28
N MET A 113 -12.77 7.78 8.66
CA MET A 113 -13.54 8.81 9.37
C MET A 113 -14.59 8.19 10.30
N TYR A 114 -15.25 7.12 9.86
CA TYR A 114 -16.21 6.37 10.67
C TYR A 114 -15.53 5.73 11.88
N TRP A 115 -14.37 5.08 11.68
CA TRP A 115 -13.59 4.58 12.81
C TRP A 115 -13.27 5.70 13.79
N HIS A 116 -12.71 6.82 13.31
CA HIS A 116 -12.33 7.93 14.18
C HIS A 116 -13.52 8.51 14.94
N TYR A 117 -14.67 8.66 14.30
CA TYR A 117 -15.91 9.09 14.94
C TYR A 117 -16.40 8.10 16.01
N SER A 118 -16.42 6.81 15.69
CA SER A 118 -16.84 5.78 16.66
C SER A 118 -15.86 5.66 17.84
N GLU A 119 -14.58 5.97 17.62
CA GLU A 119 -13.55 6.02 18.64
C GLU A 119 -13.78 7.15 19.64
N THR A 120 -14.24 8.33 19.20
CA THR A 120 -14.60 9.43 20.13
C THR A 120 -15.81 9.09 21.00
N MET A 121 -16.59 8.08 20.61
CA MET A 121 -17.69 7.50 21.39
C MET A 121 -17.28 6.27 22.22
N GLY A 122 -15.99 5.91 22.22
CA GLY A 122 -15.46 4.76 22.96
C GLY A 122 -15.72 3.39 22.31
N GLN A 123 -16.19 3.34 21.06
CA GLN A 123 -16.47 2.07 20.35
C GLN A 123 -15.30 1.59 19.49
N GLY A 124 -14.66 2.51 18.75
CA GLY A 124 -13.51 2.19 17.90
C GLY A 124 -13.80 1.17 16.80
N ASP A 125 -14.95 1.28 16.10
CA ASP A 125 -15.41 0.31 15.11
C ASP A 125 -14.52 0.30 13.85
N LEU A 126 -13.89 -0.85 13.60
CA LEU A 126 -12.98 -1.08 12.50
C LEU A 126 -13.59 -1.85 11.32
N ARG A 127 -14.86 -2.27 11.39
CA ARG A 127 -15.44 -3.20 10.40
C ARG A 127 -15.27 -2.71 8.97
N TRP A 128 -15.59 -1.44 8.72
CA TRP A 128 -15.42 -0.82 7.40
C TRP A 128 -13.94 -0.70 7.00
N TYR A 129 -13.06 -0.38 7.95
CA TYR A 129 -11.63 -0.26 7.70
C TYR A 129 -10.97 -1.62 7.40
N ILE A 130 -11.43 -2.70 8.02
CA ILE A 130 -10.97 -4.07 7.72
C ILE A 130 -11.26 -4.43 6.26
N VAL A 131 -12.43 -4.05 5.75
CA VAL A 131 -12.83 -4.32 4.35
C VAL A 131 -11.90 -3.62 3.35
N VAL A 132 -11.42 -2.41 3.66
CA VAL A 132 -10.44 -1.66 2.84
C VAL A 132 -9.19 -2.50 2.57
N GLN A 133 -8.73 -3.29 3.54
CA GLN A 133 -7.55 -4.14 3.38
C GLN A 133 -7.92 -5.52 2.82
N LEU A 134 -9.00 -6.12 3.32
CA LEU A 134 -9.37 -7.50 3.02
C LEU A 134 -9.76 -7.70 1.55
N ILE A 135 -10.54 -6.78 0.96
CA ILE A 135 -11.00 -6.93 -0.43
C ILE A 135 -9.81 -6.99 -1.41
N PRO A 136 -8.86 -6.03 -1.42
CA PRO A 136 -7.71 -6.11 -2.31
C PRO A 136 -6.87 -7.38 -2.11
N ILE A 137 -6.66 -7.83 -0.87
CA ILE A 137 -5.85 -9.01 -0.55
C ILE A 137 -6.49 -10.29 -1.09
N LEU A 138 -7.80 -10.46 -0.90
CA LEU A 138 -8.51 -11.66 -1.35
C LEU A 138 -8.76 -11.67 -2.86
N SER A 139 -9.06 -10.50 -3.43
CA SER A 139 -9.33 -10.38 -4.87
C SER A 139 -8.06 -10.51 -5.71
N LEU A 140 -6.89 -10.08 -5.21
CA LEU A 140 -5.65 -10.11 -5.98
C LEU A 140 -5.27 -11.52 -6.47
N PRO A 141 -5.20 -12.59 -5.64
CA PRO A 141 -4.99 -13.95 -6.11
C PRO A 141 -5.98 -14.38 -7.21
N ILE A 142 -7.26 -14.08 -7.01
CA ILE A 142 -8.33 -14.43 -7.97
C ILE A 142 -8.06 -13.73 -9.31
N ILE A 143 -7.72 -12.44 -9.28
CA ILE A 143 -7.40 -11.66 -10.48
C ILE A 143 -6.15 -12.23 -11.18
N LEU A 144 -5.08 -12.52 -10.43
CA LEU A 144 -3.81 -13.03 -10.99
C LEU A 144 -3.97 -14.40 -11.65
N LEU A 145 -4.83 -15.26 -11.09
CA LEU A 145 -5.10 -16.61 -11.60
C LEU A 145 -6.06 -16.60 -12.79
N LEU A 146 -7.14 -15.81 -12.74
CA LEU A 146 -8.23 -15.88 -13.71
C LEU A 146 -8.09 -14.90 -14.89
N PHE A 147 -7.36 -13.80 -14.73
CA PHE A 147 -7.26 -12.75 -15.75
C PHE A 147 -5.87 -12.68 -16.39
N ASN A 148 -5.84 -12.23 -17.64
CA ASN A 148 -4.60 -11.99 -18.37
C ASN A 148 -4.07 -10.59 -18.07
N ALA A 149 -2.80 -10.51 -17.73
CA ALA A 149 -2.16 -9.23 -17.44
C ALA A 149 -1.89 -8.46 -18.73
N THR A 150 -2.11 -7.15 -18.73
CA THR A 150 -1.70 -6.27 -19.85
C THR A 150 -0.17 -6.18 -19.98
N PHE A 151 0.56 -6.37 -18.87
CA PHE A 151 2.02 -6.35 -18.82
C PHE A 151 2.60 -7.55 -18.07
N THR A 152 3.90 -7.79 -18.22
CA THR A 152 4.66 -8.85 -17.52
C THR A 152 4.84 -8.58 -16.01
N LEU A 153 3.74 -8.66 -15.24
CA LEU A 153 3.69 -8.20 -13.84
C LEU A 153 3.17 -9.21 -12.82
N LYS A 154 2.61 -10.35 -13.24
CA LYS A 154 1.96 -11.31 -12.31
C LYS A 154 2.87 -11.69 -11.13
N ASN A 155 4.13 -12.01 -11.42
CA ASN A 155 5.11 -12.38 -10.39
C ASN A 155 5.39 -11.24 -9.40
N ALA A 156 5.40 -9.99 -9.86
CA ALA A 156 5.62 -8.84 -8.99
C ALA A 156 4.45 -8.63 -8.03
N TYR A 157 3.21 -8.82 -8.50
CA TYR A 157 2.03 -8.76 -7.64
C TYR A 157 1.94 -9.93 -6.66
N TRP A 158 2.39 -11.15 -7.03
CA TRP A 158 2.53 -12.26 -6.09
C TRP A 158 3.57 -11.95 -5.00
N LEU A 159 4.73 -11.41 -5.38
CA LEU A 159 5.76 -11.00 -4.43
C LEU A 159 5.28 -9.85 -3.52
N LEU A 160 4.52 -8.90 -4.06
CA LEU A 160 3.89 -7.84 -3.28
C LEU A 160 2.92 -8.39 -2.24
N LEU A 161 2.04 -9.32 -2.65
CA LEU A 161 1.10 -9.99 -1.75
C LEU A 161 1.83 -10.78 -0.66
N ALA A 162 2.82 -11.58 -1.03
CA ALA A 162 3.62 -12.35 -0.08
C ALA A 162 4.33 -11.44 0.94
N SER A 163 4.90 -10.33 0.46
CA SER A 163 5.53 -9.33 1.32
C SER A 163 4.53 -8.71 2.29
N TYR A 164 3.33 -8.35 1.81
CA TYR A 164 2.29 -7.79 2.67
C TYR A 164 1.81 -8.78 3.74
N LEU A 165 1.55 -10.03 3.36
CA LEU A 165 1.15 -11.08 4.31
C LEU A 165 2.25 -11.34 5.35
N LEU A 166 3.51 -11.38 4.94
CA LEU A 166 4.65 -11.49 5.84
C LEU A 166 4.73 -10.30 6.80
N ALA A 167 4.50 -9.07 6.32
CA ALA A 167 4.45 -7.89 7.18
C ALA A 167 3.33 -8.00 8.23
N LYS A 168 2.14 -8.49 7.87
CA LYS A 168 1.04 -8.75 8.81
C LYS A 168 1.37 -9.85 9.84
N LEU A 169 2.10 -10.89 9.43
CA LEU A 169 2.56 -11.92 10.37
C LEU A 169 3.59 -11.36 11.36
N LEU A 170 4.54 -10.55 10.89
CA LEU A 170 5.53 -9.89 11.76
C LEU A 170 4.86 -8.94 12.76
N GLU A 171 3.82 -8.22 12.34
CA GLU A 171 3.00 -7.38 13.22
C GLU A 171 2.25 -8.20 14.27
N TYR A 172 1.71 -9.37 13.90
CA TYR A 172 1.00 -10.24 14.82
C TYR A 172 1.92 -10.84 15.89
N PHE A 173 3.13 -11.23 15.51
CA PHE A 173 4.15 -11.80 16.39
C PHE A 173 5.19 -10.77 16.85
N ASP A 174 4.77 -9.52 17.13
CA ASP A 174 5.69 -8.42 17.41
C ASP A 174 6.63 -8.72 18.60
N ALA A 175 6.06 -9.25 19.70
CA ALA A 175 6.79 -9.56 20.92
C ALA A 175 7.75 -10.74 20.73
N GLU A 176 7.30 -11.80 20.07
CA GLU A 176 8.11 -12.98 19.76
C GLU A 176 9.27 -12.62 18.82
N THR A 177 9.01 -11.76 17.83
CA THR A 177 10.04 -11.29 16.89
C THR A 177 11.10 -10.47 17.61
N TYR A 178 10.70 -9.60 18.54
CA TYR A 178 11.63 -8.79 19.33
C TYR A 178 12.55 -9.65 20.21
N ASN A 179 12.05 -10.77 20.74
CA ASN A 179 12.86 -11.70 21.53
C ASN A 179 13.95 -12.41 20.70
N ILE A 180 13.75 -12.57 19.39
CA ILE A 180 14.70 -13.22 18.48
C ILE A 180 15.69 -12.20 17.88
N VAL A 181 15.24 -10.97 17.60
CA VAL A 181 16.05 -9.88 17.03
C VAL A 181 15.94 -8.64 17.93
N PRO A 182 16.77 -8.51 18.99
CA PRO A 182 16.58 -7.52 20.08
C PRO A 182 16.72 -6.04 19.71
N LEU A 183 16.86 -5.71 18.42
CA LEU A 183 17.03 -4.36 17.92
C LEU A 183 15.82 -3.87 17.09
N LEU A 184 15.09 -4.78 16.46
CA LEU A 184 13.97 -4.47 15.56
C LEU A 184 12.75 -5.28 16.00
N SER A 185 11.69 -4.60 16.41
CA SER A 185 10.42 -5.26 16.69
C SER A 185 9.78 -5.77 15.40
N GLY A 186 8.84 -6.70 15.50
CA GLY A 186 8.04 -7.14 14.36
C GLY A 186 7.34 -5.99 13.65
N HIS A 187 6.95 -4.95 14.39
CA HIS A 187 6.36 -3.72 13.89
C HIS A 187 7.36 -2.88 13.07
N SER A 188 8.61 -2.75 13.49
CA SER A 188 9.63 -2.10 12.66
C SER A 188 9.92 -2.94 11.39
N LEU A 189 9.99 -4.26 11.52
CA LEU A 189 10.24 -5.16 10.39
C LEU A 189 9.09 -5.17 9.38
N LYS A 190 7.84 -5.02 9.82
CA LYS A 190 6.68 -4.95 8.92
C LYS A 190 6.81 -3.80 7.93
N HIS A 191 7.29 -2.64 8.38
CA HIS A 191 7.48 -1.47 7.50
C HIS A 191 8.52 -1.78 6.42
N LEU A 192 9.65 -2.38 6.82
CA LEU A 192 10.72 -2.76 5.90
C LEU A 192 10.25 -3.78 4.86
N VAL A 193 9.54 -4.83 5.30
CA VAL A 193 9.05 -5.88 4.41
C VAL A 193 7.97 -5.35 3.46
N ALA A 194 7.03 -4.55 3.96
CA ALA A 194 6.00 -3.94 3.11
C ALA A 194 6.59 -2.97 2.08
N ALA A 195 7.54 -2.12 2.48
CA ALA A 195 8.26 -1.23 1.56
C ALA A 195 9.10 -2.01 0.54
N PHE A 196 9.69 -3.14 0.94
CA PHE A 196 10.41 -4.03 0.03
C PHE A 196 9.49 -4.65 -1.03
N GLY A 197 8.27 -5.04 -0.67
CA GLY A 197 7.25 -5.48 -1.63
C GLY A 197 6.98 -4.41 -2.70
N ILE A 198 6.85 -3.15 -2.30
CA ILE A 198 6.65 -2.01 -3.23
C ILE A 198 7.92 -1.75 -4.06
N TYR A 199 9.10 -1.89 -3.48
CA TYR A 199 10.38 -1.84 -4.20
C TYR A 199 10.44 -2.87 -5.34
N LEU A 200 10.00 -4.10 -5.08
CA LEU A 200 9.93 -5.15 -6.11
C LEU A 200 8.91 -4.80 -7.20
N LEU A 201 7.76 -4.24 -6.80
CA LEU A 201 6.72 -3.79 -7.72
C LEU A 201 7.22 -2.69 -8.68
N ILE A 202 7.83 -1.62 -8.16
CA ILE A 202 8.36 -0.54 -9.01
C ILE A 202 9.49 -1.04 -9.92
N ARG A 203 10.33 -1.96 -9.44
CA ARG A 203 11.34 -2.59 -10.27
C ARG A 203 10.74 -3.38 -11.43
N ALA A 204 9.61 -4.04 -11.20
CA ALA A 204 8.87 -4.70 -12.26
C ALA A 204 8.23 -3.68 -13.21
N TYR A 205 7.64 -2.59 -12.70
CA TYR A 205 7.08 -1.50 -13.51
C TYR A 205 8.11 -0.86 -14.46
N LYS A 206 9.37 -0.76 -14.04
CA LYS A 206 10.46 -0.27 -14.89
C LYS A 206 10.91 -1.25 -15.98
N LYS A 207 10.73 -2.55 -15.77
CA LYS A 207 11.21 -3.61 -16.67
C LYS A 207 10.09 -4.30 -17.44
N ARG A 208 8.83 -3.93 -17.21
CA ARG A 208 7.67 -4.60 -17.78
C ARG A 208 7.59 -4.35 -19.29
N CYS A 209 7.05 -5.33 -20.00
CA CYS A 209 6.69 -5.22 -21.41
C CYS A 209 5.20 -5.54 -21.53
N ARG A 210 4.54 -4.98 -22.55
CA ARG A 210 3.16 -5.37 -22.88
C ARG A 210 3.14 -6.85 -23.24
N CYS A 211 2.21 -7.60 -22.66
CA CYS A 211 1.96 -8.97 -23.08
C CYS A 211 1.23 -8.93 -24.44
N ASN A 212 1.69 -9.74 -25.40
CA ASN A 212 0.94 -9.95 -26.63
C ASN A 212 -0.39 -10.61 -26.25
N ARG A 213 -1.50 -9.89 -26.40
CA ARG A 213 -2.83 -10.51 -26.34
C ARG A 213 -2.92 -11.44 -27.55
N MET A 214 -2.82 -12.75 -27.33
CA MET A 214 -3.35 -13.68 -28.33
C MET A 214 -4.85 -13.39 -28.39
N GLN A 215 -5.28 -12.79 -29.50
CA GLN A 215 -6.69 -12.55 -29.82
C GLN A 215 -7.42 -13.88 -30.02
#